data_AF-A0AAU4CT71-F1
#
_entry.id   AF-A0AAU4CT71-F1
#
_cell.length_a   1.000
_cell.length_b   1.000
_cell.length_c   1.000
_cell.angle_alpha   90.00
_cell.angle_beta   90.00
_cell.angle_gamma   90.00
#
_symmetry.space_group_name_H-M   'P 1'
#
loop_
_entity.id
_entity.type
_entity.pdbx_description
1 polymer ?
#
loop_
_entity_poly.entity_id
_entity_poly.type
_entity_poly.pdbx_seq_one_letter_code
_entity_poly.pdbx_strand_id
1 'polypeptide(L)'
;MLARGYDLIRFEKLNIKTMTRSAKGTVERPGRNVAQKSGLNRSILAQGWGLLRQRTGHKAPGRVDDVPAPYTSLRCSACGWIDKNSRKSQAEFVCSS
;
A
#
# COMPACT_ATOMS: atom_id res chain seq x y z
N MET A 1 18.25 1.05 10.54
CA MET A 1 17.10 1.83 11.09
C MET A 1 16.78 2.93 10.08
N LEU A 2 15.54 3.00 9.52
CA LEU A 2 15.20 3.89 8.39
C LEU A 2 15.68 5.34 8.58
N ALA A 3 15.37 5.95 9.73
CA ALA A 3 15.73 7.32 10.03
C ALA A 3 17.25 7.59 10.13
N ARG A 4 18.07 6.56 10.35
CA ARG A 4 19.54 6.70 10.45
C ARG A 4 20.26 6.47 9.13
N GLY A 5 19.65 5.73 8.20
CA GLY A 5 20.32 5.26 6.98
C GLY A 5 19.94 6.01 5.70
N TYR A 6 18.90 6.82 5.72
CA TYR A 6 18.36 7.46 4.51
C TYR A 6 18.03 8.93 4.75
N ASP A 7 18.46 9.79 3.84
CA ASP A 7 18.18 11.24 3.89
C ASP A 7 16.78 11.60 3.39
N LEU A 8 16.15 10.71 2.61
CA LEU A 8 14.81 10.87 2.09
C LEU A 8 14.06 9.54 2.15
N ILE A 9 12.85 9.57 2.70
CA ILE A 9 11.98 8.41 2.85
C ILE A 9 10.61 8.77 2.29
N ARG A 10 10.13 8.00 1.32
CA ARG A 10 8.81 8.22 0.72
C ARG A 10 7.87 7.05 1.02
N PHE A 11 6.63 7.38 1.37
CA PHE A 11 5.55 6.41 1.54
C PHE A 11 4.51 6.60 0.43
N GLU A 12 3.88 5.52 -0.01
CA GLU A 12 2.69 5.64 -0.84
C GLU A 12 1.54 6.26 -0.02
N LYS A 13 0.84 7.23 -0.62
CA LYS A 13 -0.34 7.86 -0.04
C LYS A 13 -1.56 6.93 -0.13
N LEU A 14 -1.47 5.80 0.55
CA LEU A 14 -2.55 4.83 0.64
C LEU A 14 -3.67 5.36 1.56
N ASN A 15 -4.92 5.25 1.11
CA ASN A 15 -6.07 5.51 1.98
C ASN A 15 -6.36 4.26 2.82
N ILE A 16 -5.49 4.00 3.81
CA ILE A 16 -5.54 2.78 4.63
C ILE A 16 -6.91 2.61 5.28
N LYS A 17 -7.52 3.70 5.78
CA LYS A 17 -8.87 3.67 6.39
C LYS A 17 -9.92 3.12 5.42
N THR A 18 -9.92 3.58 4.17
CA THR A 18 -10.84 3.07 3.15
C THR A 18 -10.48 1.65 2.74
N MET A 19 -9.19 1.34 2.61
CA MET A 19 -8.71 0.01 2.26
C MET A 19 -9.07 -1.04 3.31
N THR A 20 -9.13 -0.70 4.60
CA THR A 20 -9.49 -1.63 5.68
C THR A 20 -10.96 -1.55 6.08
N ARG A 21 -11.80 -0.85 5.32
CA ARG A 21 -13.24 -0.78 5.59
C ARG A 21 -13.87 -2.17 5.47
N SER A 22 -14.81 -2.47 6.36
CA SER A 22 -15.56 -3.72 6.31
C SER A 22 -16.41 -3.81 5.04
N ALA A 23 -16.53 -5.01 4.47
CA ALA A 23 -17.52 -5.31 3.44
C ALA A 23 -18.84 -5.85 4.02
N LYS A 24 -18.98 -5.94 5.36
CA LYS A 24 -20.24 -6.36 6.00
C LYS A 24 -21.35 -5.39 5.59
N GLY A 25 -22.40 -5.94 4.99
CA GLY A 25 -23.63 -5.21 4.65
C GLY A 25 -24.64 -5.24 5.79
N THR A 26 -25.87 -4.87 5.47
CA THR A 26 -27.02 -4.97 6.38
C THR A 26 -27.82 -6.24 6.11
N VAL A 27 -28.92 -6.44 6.82
CA VAL A 27 -29.84 -7.57 6.57
C VAL A 27 -30.53 -7.40 5.22
N GLU A 28 -30.96 -6.19 4.90
CA GLU A 28 -31.68 -5.83 3.67
C GLU A 28 -30.74 -5.83 2.46
N ARG A 29 -29.46 -5.48 2.67
CA ARG A 29 -28.44 -5.47 1.61
C ARG A 29 -27.17 -6.15 2.11
N PRO A 30 -27.10 -7.49 2.05
CA PRO A 30 -25.97 -8.25 2.55
C PRO A 30 -24.69 -7.94 1.77
N GLY A 31 -23.56 -8.03 2.48
CA GLY A 31 -22.24 -7.81 1.89
C GLY A 31 -21.77 -9.01 1.07
N ARG A 32 -20.95 -8.78 0.05
CA ARG A 32 -20.32 -9.83 -0.76
C ARG A 32 -18.85 -10.01 -0.35
N ASN A 33 -18.34 -11.24 -0.42
CA ASN A 33 -16.95 -11.59 -0.13
C ASN A 33 -16.47 -11.12 1.27
N VAL A 34 -17.37 -11.11 2.26
CA VAL A 34 -17.11 -10.56 3.60
C VAL A 34 -15.94 -11.28 4.29
N ALA A 35 -15.89 -12.62 4.21
CA ALA A 35 -14.83 -13.41 4.80
C ALA A 35 -13.46 -13.12 4.15
N GLN A 36 -13.40 -13.10 2.81
CA GLN A 36 -12.20 -12.74 2.07
C GLN A 36 -11.71 -11.33 2.42
N LYS A 37 -12.64 -10.35 2.44
CA LYS A 37 -12.32 -8.96 2.80
C LYS A 37 -11.82 -8.84 4.24
N SER A 38 -12.44 -9.57 5.17
CA SER A 38 -12.00 -9.61 6.57
C SER A 38 -10.58 -10.17 6.70
N GLY A 39 -10.24 -11.21 5.94
CA GLY A 39 -8.87 -11.74 5.84
C GLY A 39 -7.87 -10.69 5.33
N LEU A 40 -8.18 -10.02 4.22
CA LEU A 40 -7.35 -8.95 3.67
C LEU A 40 -7.20 -7.76 4.64
N ASN A 41 -8.27 -7.38 5.34
CA ASN A 41 -8.21 -6.29 6.31
C ASN A 41 -7.28 -6.65 7.48
N ARG A 42 -7.34 -7.90 7.97
CA ARG A 42 -6.42 -8.38 9.00
C ARG A 42 -4.97 -8.33 8.55
N SER A 43 -4.65 -8.78 7.33
CA SER A 43 -3.27 -8.73 6.84
C SER A 43 -2.77 -7.29 6.71
N ILE A 44 -3.57 -6.37 6.17
CA ILE A 44 -3.19 -4.94 6.07
C ILE A 44 -2.94 -4.35 7.47
N LEU A 45 -3.83 -4.60 8.43
CA LEU A 45 -3.71 -4.04 9.79
C LEU A 45 -2.52 -4.63 10.54
N ALA A 46 -2.22 -5.92 10.36
CA ALA A 46 -1.08 -6.58 10.98
C ALA A 46 0.28 -5.97 10.55
N GLN A 47 0.37 -5.44 9.33
CA GLN A 47 1.60 -4.78 8.86
C GLN A 47 1.84 -3.40 9.50
N GLY A 48 0.83 -2.80 10.15
CA GLY A 48 1.00 -1.54 10.89
C GLY A 48 1.40 -0.33 10.03
N TRP A 49 1.02 -0.27 8.76
CA TRP A 49 1.46 0.76 7.80
C TRP A 49 1.29 2.20 8.29
N GLY A 50 0.14 2.52 8.88
CA GLY A 50 -0.11 3.87 9.41
C GLY A 50 0.83 4.25 10.56
N LEU A 51 1.06 3.31 11.48
CA LEU A 51 1.97 3.51 12.61
C LEU A 51 3.43 3.60 12.15
N LEU A 52 3.83 2.78 11.17
CA LEU A 52 5.16 2.82 10.58
C LEU A 52 5.44 4.19 9.95
N ARG A 53 4.50 4.70 9.14
CA ARG A 53 4.58 6.07 8.60
C ARG A 53 4.77 7.07 9.74
N GLN A 54 3.82 7.10 10.68
CA GLN A 54 3.81 8.10 11.75
C GLN A 54 5.11 8.09 12.56
N ARG A 55 5.56 6.91 13.01
CA ARG A 55 6.81 6.77 13.77
C ARG A 55 8.03 7.15 12.96
N THR A 56 8.04 6.90 11.65
CA THR A 56 9.14 7.34 10.78
C THR A 56 9.17 8.86 10.68
N GLY A 57 8.01 9.51 10.53
CA GLY A 57 7.91 10.98 10.57
C GLY A 57 8.43 11.59 11.87
N HIS A 58 8.10 10.99 13.02
CA HIS A 58 8.63 11.44 14.32
C HIS A 58 10.16 11.30 14.43
N LYS A 59 10.74 10.27 13.79
CA LYS A 59 12.18 9.96 13.88
C LYS A 59 13.03 10.60 12.79
N ALA A 60 12.40 11.07 11.71
CA ALA A 60 13.06 11.69 10.56
C ALA A 60 12.29 12.96 10.13
N PRO A 61 12.17 13.98 11.01
CA PRO A 61 11.46 15.21 10.69
C PRO A 61 12.08 15.89 9.46
N GLY A 62 11.24 16.39 8.56
CA GLY A 62 11.66 17.05 7.31
C GLY A 62 12.19 16.12 6.20
N ARG A 63 12.24 14.80 6.43
CA ARG A 63 12.78 13.82 5.47
C ARG A 63 11.75 12.81 4.95
N VAL A 64 10.47 12.99 5.30
CA VAL A 64 9.41 12.01 5.05
C VAL A 64 8.29 12.60 4.22
N ASP A 65 8.09 12.09 3.01
CA ASP A 65 7.06 12.54 2.07
C ASP A 65 6.08 11.43 1.69
N ASP A 66 4.91 11.83 1.20
CA ASP A 66 3.95 10.92 0.58
C ASP A 66 3.94 11.09 -0.94
N VAL A 67 3.93 9.97 -1.68
CA VAL A 67 3.80 9.94 -3.15
C VAL A 67 2.45 9.39 -3.57
N PRO A 68 1.92 9.77 -4.75
CA PRO A 68 0.72 9.14 -5.30
C PRO A 68 0.91 7.62 -5.43
N ALA A 69 -0.01 6.84 -4.86
CA ALA A 69 -0.02 5.38 -4.96
C ALA A 69 -0.43 4.79 -6.34
N PRO A 70 -1.21 5.48 -7.21
CA PRO A 70 -1.59 4.89 -8.49
C PRO A 70 -0.38 4.51 -9.36
N TYR A 71 -0.43 3.31 -9.94
CA TYR A 71 0.54 2.76 -10.89
C TYR A 71 1.97 2.55 -10.37
N THR A 72 2.28 2.85 -9.12
CA THR A 72 3.61 2.61 -8.52
C THR A 72 4.00 1.13 -8.52
N SER A 73 3.01 0.23 -8.46
CA SER A 73 3.22 -1.22 -8.52
C SER A 73 3.32 -1.78 -9.95
N LEU A 74 2.96 -0.99 -10.97
CA LEU A 74 2.96 -1.39 -12.39
C LEU A 74 4.04 -0.70 -13.21
N ARG A 75 4.58 0.42 -12.72
CA ARG A 75 5.62 1.19 -13.40
C ARG A 75 6.98 0.53 -13.25
N CYS A 76 7.64 0.24 -14.35
CA CYS A 76 9.03 -0.22 -14.36
C CYS A 76 9.96 0.88 -13.82
N SER A 77 10.84 0.53 -12.87
CA SER A 77 11.81 1.47 -12.30
C SER A 77 12.90 1.89 -13.28
N ALA A 78 13.20 1.05 -14.28
CA ALA A 78 14.26 1.30 -15.26
C ALA A 78 13.77 2.18 -16.42
N CYS A 79 12.68 1.80 -17.10
CA CYS A 79 12.21 2.48 -18.31
C CYS A 79 10.94 3.33 -18.10
N GLY A 80 10.26 3.20 -16.96
CA GLY A 80 9.03 3.94 -16.68
C GLY A 80 7.77 3.43 -17.38
N TRP A 81 7.86 2.35 -18.17
CA TRP A 81 6.71 1.70 -18.80
C TRP A 81 5.68 1.24 -17.75
N ILE A 82 4.39 1.46 -18.03
CA ILE A 82 3.28 1.09 -17.14
C ILE A 82 2.42 0.08 -17.89
N ASP A 83 2.42 -1.16 -17.41
CA ASP A 83 1.55 -2.22 -17.95
C ASP A 83 1.06 -3.13 -16.83
N LYS A 84 -0.21 -3.52 -16.89
CA LYS A 84 -0.83 -4.47 -15.96
C LYS A 84 -0.15 -5.84 -16.03
N ASN A 85 0.31 -6.24 -17.22
CA ASN A 85 0.99 -7.53 -17.40
C ASN A 85 2.42 -7.52 -16.85
N SER A 86 2.98 -6.35 -16.52
CA SER A 86 4.30 -6.28 -15.90
C SER A 86 4.31 -6.86 -14.47
N ARG A 87 3.14 -6.95 -13.81
CA ARG A 87 3.00 -7.56 -12.49
C ARG A 87 2.22 -8.87 -12.59
N LYS A 88 2.94 -9.99 -12.72
CA LYS A 88 2.36 -11.34 -12.85
C LYS A 88 1.75 -11.83 -11.54
N SER A 89 2.32 -11.44 -10.40
CA SER A 89 1.82 -11.82 -9.07
C SER A 89 2.16 -10.76 -8.03
N GLN A 90 1.81 -11.02 -6.77
CA GLN A 90 2.21 -10.14 -5.65
C GLN A 90 3.74 -10.06 -5.51
N ALA A 91 4.46 -11.15 -5.79
CA ALA A 91 5.90 -11.27 -5.62
C ALA A 91 6.69 -11.07 -6.91
N GLU A 92 6.11 -11.37 -8.08
CA GLU A 92 6.82 -11.36 -9.36
C GLU A 92 6.46 -10.11 -10.19
N PHE A 93 7.48 -9.39 -10.63
CA PHE A 93 7.40 -8.27 -11.55
C PHE A 93 8.42 -8.47 -12.69
N VAL A 94 7.98 -8.35 -13.93
CA VAL A 94 8.81 -8.42 -15.14
C VAL A 94 8.35 -7.32 -16.08
N CYS A 95 9.25 -6.41 -16.47
CA CYS A 95 8.93 -5.38 -17.44
C CYS A 95 8.51 -6.01 -18.78
N SER A 96 7.39 -5.57 -19.35
CA SER A 96 6.85 -6.05 -20.62
C SER A 96 7.18 -5.16 -21.82
N SER A 97 7.96 -4.10 -21.59
CA SER A 97 8.53 -3.23 -22.64
C SER A 97 9.65 -3.92 -23.40
#